data_AF-W9XWR1-F1
#
_entry.id   AF-W9XWR1-F1
#
_cell.length_a   1.000
_cell.length_b   1.000
_cell.length_c   1.000
_cell.angle_alpha   90.00
_cell.angle_beta   90.00
_cell.angle_gamma   90.00
#
_symmetry.space_group_name_H-M   'P 1'
#
loop_
_entity.id
_entity.type
_entity.pdbx_description
1 polymer ?
#
loop_
_entity_poly.entity_id
_entity_poly.type
_entity_poly.pdbx_seq_one_letter_code
_entity_poly.pdbx_strand_id
1 'polypeptide(L)'
;MDTGADLNVMTLERAELLGCGTVDQNSGTMLKGIGEKPTLSLGTVRIKFSLRCNSKERWVVFHLVHDLGGHQALLGVGLTMELKHLHRPRCMECERAMPRPV
;
A
#
# COMPACT_ATOMS: atom_id res chain seq x y z
N MET A 1 -9.69 -1.38 2.07
CA MET A 1 -8.65 -1.93 2.96
C MET A 1 -8.50 -3.37 2.57
N ASP A 2 -7.27 -3.80 2.28
CA ASP A 2 -6.99 -5.16 1.81
C ASP A 2 -5.89 -5.76 2.67
N THR A 3 -6.27 -6.69 3.54
CA THR A 3 -5.34 -7.36 4.46
C THR A 3 -4.53 -8.47 3.79
N GLY A 4 -4.87 -8.83 2.54
CA GLY A 4 -4.08 -9.74 1.72
C GLY A 4 -3.01 -9.03 0.88
N ALA A 5 -3.06 -7.69 0.80
CA ALA A 5 -2.09 -6.89 0.07
C ALA A 5 -0.93 -6.45 0.97
N ASP A 6 0.31 -6.70 0.55
CA ASP A 6 1.50 -6.24 1.29
C ASP A 6 1.74 -4.73 1.15
N LEU A 7 1.38 -4.17 -0.01
CA LEU A 7 1.69 -2.80 -0.41
C LEU A 7 0.42 -1.95 -0.50
N ASN A 8 0.57 -0.64 -0.26
CA ASN A 8 -0.50 0.30 -0.58
C ASN A 8 -0.44 0.63 -2.07
N VAL A 9 -1.60 0.64 -2.73
CA VAL A 9 -1.70 0.88 -4.17
C VAL A 9 -2.78 1.92 -4.43
N MET A 10 -2.56 2.79 -5.42
CA MET A 10 -3.48 3.85 -5.83
C MET A 10 -3.52 3.92 -7.35
N THR A 11 -4.67 4.26 -7.93
CA THR A 11 -4.71 4.51 -9.38
C THR A 11 -3.99 5.82 -9.71
N LEU A 12 -3.35 5.87 -10.88
CA LEU A 12 -2.69 7.09 -11.36
C LEU A 12 -3.68 8.26 -11.42
N GLU A 13 -4.88 8.03 -11.96
CA GLU A 13 -5.97 9.01 -12.00
C GLU A 13 -6.26 9.60 -10.62
N ARG A 14 -6.31 8.75 -9.58
CA ARG A 14 -6.57 9.23 -8.22
C ARG A 14 -5.43 10.08 -7.68
N ALA A 15 -4.17 9.73 -7.99
CA ALA A 15 -3.01 10.51 -7.59
C ALA A 15 -2.99 11.90 -8.26
N GLU A 16 -3.35 11.95 -9.55
CA GLU A 16 -3.49 13.20 -10.32
C GLU A 16 -4.60 14.10 -9.76
N LEU A 17 -5.77 13.53 -9.45
CA LEU A 17 -6.87 14.27 -8.81
C LEU A 17 -6.51 14.84 -7.43
N LEU A 18 -5.58 14.20 -6.72
CA LEU A 18 -5.05 14.70 -5.45
C LEU A 18 -3.94 15.74 -5.63
N GLY A 19 -3.58 16.09 -6.87
CA GLY A 19 -2.50 17.02 -7.18
C GLY A 19 -1.14 16.53 -6.71
N CYS A 20 -0.97 15.21 -6.54
CA CYS A 20 0.27 14.65 -6.04
C CYS A 20 1.24 14.40 -7.20
N GLY A 21 2.43 15.00 -7.14
CA GLY A 21 3.50 14.70 -8.08
C GLY A 21 3.93 13.24 -7.96
N THR A 22 3.98 12.54 -9.08
CA THR A 22 4.53 11.18 -9.15
C THR A 22 6.05 11.26 -9.00
N VAL A 23 6.62 10.30 -8.28
CA VAL A 23 8.06 10.09 -8.24
C VAL A 23 8.33 8.79 -8.99
N ASP A 24 9.23 8.81 -9.98
CA ASP A 24 9.63 7.62 -10.75
C ASP A 24 10.35 6.53 -9.89
N GLN A 25 10.44 6.74 -8.57
CA GLN A 25 10.90 5.73 -7.63
C GLN A 25 10.00 4.49 -7.72
N ASN A 26 10.64 3.34 -7.93
CA ASN A 26 10.01 2.02 -8.05
C ASN A 26 9.11 1.84 -9.28
N SER A 27 9.25 2.68 -10.31
CA SER A 27 8.67 2.40 -11.62
C SER A 27 9.22 1.08 -12.18
N GLY A 28 8.36 0.25 -12.77
CA GLY A 28 8.70 -1.09 -13.26
C GLY A 28 8.70 -2.19 -12.18
N THR A 29 8.41 -1.86 -10.91
CA THR A 29 8.26 -2.89 -9.86
C THR A 29 7.05 -3.77 -10.17
N MET A 30 7.27 -5.07 -10.31
CA MET A 30 6.17 -6.03 -10.44
C MET A 30 5.43 -6.16 -9.11
N LEU A 31 4.18 -5.73 -9.10
CA LEU A 31 3.26 -5.98 -8.01
C LEU A 31 2.62 -7.35 -8.28
N LYS A 32 2.78 -8.29 -7.34
CA LYS A 32 2.05 -9.55 -7.37
C LYS A 32 0.56 -9.22 -7.21
N GLY A 33 -0.17 -9.38 -8.31
CA GLY A 33 -1.44 -8.69 -8.53
C GLY A 33 -2.61 -9.26 -7.75
N ILE A 34 -3.67 -8.45 -7.77
CA ILE A 34 -5.05 -8.83 -7.49
C ILE A 34 -5.58 -9.49 -8.77
N GLY A 35 -5.87 -10.78 -8.73
CA GLY A 35 -6.42 -11.53 -9.88
C GLY A 35 -5.36 -11.96 -10.91
N GLU A 36 -4.44 -12.85 -10.51
CA GLU A 36 -3.52 -13.66 -11.35
C GLU A 36 -2.61 -12.94 -12.38
N LYS A 37 -2.83 -11.67 -12.69
CA LYS A 37 -2.04 -10.90 -13.64
C LYS A 37 -1.10 -9.96 -12.89
N PRO A 38 0.22 -10.12 -13.03
CA PRO A 38 1.17 -9.18 -12.45
C PRO A 38 0.91 -7.78 -13.01
N THR A 39 0.85 -6.79 -12.12
CA THR A 39 0.68 -5.38 -12.51
C THR A 39 1.98 -4.65 -12.27
N LEU A 40 2.38 -3.80 -13.23
CA LEU A 40 3.57 -2.98 -13.09
C LEU A 40 3.23 -1.70 -12.35
N SER A 41 4.03 -1.39 -11.32
CA SER A 41 4.04 -0.10 -10.67
C SER A 41 4.54 0.96 -11.66
N LEU A 42 3.76 2.00 -11.89
CA LEU A 42 4.11 3.16 -12.73
C LEU A 42 5.04 4.15 -12.03
N GLY A 43 5.24 3.96 -10.72
CA GLY A 43 5.99 4.85 -9.84
C GLY A 43 5.35 4.85 -8.47
N THR A 44 5.78 5.78 -7.62
CA THR A 44 5.23 5.93 -6.29
C THR A 44 4.83 7.37 -6.00
N VAL A 45 3.88 7.51 -5.08
CA VAL A 45 3.46 8.79 -4.54
C VAL A 45 3.50 8.72 -3.02
N ARG A 46 3.89 9.82 -2.38
CA ARG A 46 3.94 9.93 -0.93
C ARG A 46 2.89 10.94 -0.46
N ILE A 47 1.92 10.47 0.33
CA ILE A 47 0.75 11.26 0.73
C ILE A 47 0.69 11.36 2.26
N LYS A 48 0.31 12.54 2.78
CA LYS A 48 -0.09 12.70 4.18
C LYS A 48 -1.43 12.03 4.40
N PHE A 49 -1.43 11.00 5.23
CA PHE A 49 -2.59 10.15 5.48
C PHE A 49 -2.98 10.18 6.95
N SER A 50 -4.27 10.38 7.20
CA SER A 50 -4.91 10.19 8.50
C SER A 50 -6.32 9.64 8.30
N LEU A 51 -6.87 9.01 9.33
CA LEU A 51 -8.27 8.57 9.35
C LEU A 51 -9.03 9.42 10.38
N ARG A 52 -10.36 9.55 10.22
CA ARG A 52 -11.18 10.25 11.22
C ARG A 52 -11.07 9.63 12.62
N CYS A 53 -10.98 8.31 12.69
CA CYS A 53 -10.77 7.54 13.93
C CYS A 53 -9.31 7.53 14.40
N ASN A 54 -8.36 8.02 13.59
CA ASN A 54 -6.94 8.06 13.90
C ASN A 54 -6.33 9.33 13.27
N SER A 55 -6.48 10.44 13.99
CA SER A 55 -6.07 11.78 13.55
C SER A 55 -4.55 11.96 13.45
N LYS A 56 -3.75 10.96 13.84
CA LYS A 56 -2.29 11.01 13.70
C LYS A 56 -1.92 10.87 12.23
N GLU A 57 -1.59 12.01 11.64
CA GLU A 57 -1.05 12.14 10.30
C GLU A 57 0.30 11.41 10.18
N ARG A 58 0.50 10.74 9.05
CA ARG A 58 1.76 10.10 8.68
C ARG A 58 1.95 10.11 7.17
N TRP A 59 3.19 10.07 6.73
CA TRP A 59 3.50 9.92 5.32
C TRP A 59 3.40 8.45 4.91
N VAL A 60 2.57 8.17 3.91
CA VAL A 60 2.35 6.83 3.36
C VAL A 60 2.78 6.82 1.90
N VAL A 61 3.49 5.77 1.50
CA VAL A 61 3.85 5.52 0.10
C VAL A 61 2.79 4.64 -0.54
N PHE A 62 2.31 5.05 -1.71
CA PHE A 62 1.44 4.27 -2.59
C PHE A 62 2.15 3.99 -3.89
N HIS A 63 2.07 2.74 -4.35
CA HIS A 63 2.42 2.37 -5.72
C HIS A 63 1.30 2.78 -6.67
N LEU A 64 1.68 3.27 -7.84
CA LEU A 64 0.74 3.74 -8.84
C LEU A 64 0.47 2.66 -9.89
N VAL A 65 -0.79 2.47 -10.25
CA VAL A 65 -1.22 1.55 -11.31
C VAL A 65 -2.31 2.21 -12.16
N HIS A 66 -2.59 1.66 -13.35
CA HIS A 66 -3.67 2.18 -14.18
C HIS A 66 -5.06 1.81 -13.67
N ASP A 67 -5.23 0.58 -13.21
CA ASP A 67 -6.53 0.06 -12.77
C ASP A 67 -6.37 -0.80 -11.50
N LEU A 68 -7.40 -0.78 -10.66
CA LEU A 68 -7.54 -1.56 -9.43
C LEU A 68 -8.93 -2.22 -9.36
N GLY A 69 -9.46 -2.68 -10.50
CA GLY A 69 -10.73 -3.40 -10.55
C GLY A 69 -11.91 -2.57 -10.03
N GLY A 70 -11.92 -1.27 -10.36
CA GLY A 70 -12.94 -0.31 -9.91
C GLY A 70 -12.66 0.35 -8.55
N HIS A 71 -11.59 -0.03 -7.84
CA HIS A 71 -11.13 0.71 -6.67
C HIS A 71 -10.22 1.89 -7.07
N GLN A 72 -10.17 2.93 -6.24
CA GLN A 72 -9.26 4.06 -6.45
C GLN A 72 -7.97 3.95 -5.64
N ALA A 73 -8.03 3.30 -4.48
CA ALA A 73 -6.89 3.05 -3.62
C ALA A 73 -7.15 1.85 -2.70
N LEU A 74 -6.10 1.09 -2.43
CA LEU A 74 -6.09 -0.02 -1.49
C LEU A 74 -5.00 0.22 -0.45
N LEU A 75 -5.41 0.10 0.82
CA LEU A 75 -4.50 0.15 1.96
C LEU A 75 -4.06 -1.28 2.24
N GLY A 76 -2.75 -1.52 2.18
CA GLY A 76 -2.16 -2.82 2.47
C GLY A 76 -2.18 -3.14 3.96
N VAL A 77 -1.80 -4.38 4.28
CA VAL A 77 -1.81 -4.95 5.63
C VAL A 77 -0.91 -4.18 6.59
N GLY A 78 0.28 -3.74 6.14
CA GLY A 78 1.23 -3.00 6.97
C GLY A 78 0.64 -1.70 7.52
N LEU A 79 0.11 -0.86 6.62
CA LEU A 79 -0.54 0.40 7.00
C LEU A 79 -1.78 0.15 7.88
N THR A 80 -2.55 -0.89 7.56
CA THR A 80 -3.74 -1.26 8.32
C THR A 80 -3.40 -1.63 9.78
N MET A 81 -2.30 -2.37 9.97
CA MET A 81 -1.77 -2.71 11.30
C MET A 81 -1.23 -1.46 12.02
N GLU A 82 -0.49 -0.59 11.33
CA GLU A 82 0.01 0.67 11.91
C GLU A 82 -1.11 1.63 12.36
N LEU A 83 -2.25 1.58 11.66
CA LEU A 83 -3.45 2.34 12.03
C LEU A 83 -4.19 1.70 13.21
N LYS A 84 -3.77 0.52 13.68
CA LYS A 84 -4.43 -0.30 14.71
C LYS A 84 -5.83 -0.79 14.32
N HIS A 85 -6.10 -0.91 13.02
CA HIS A 85 -7.38 -1.41 12.50
C HIS A 85 -7.36 -2.91 12.19
N LEU A 86 -6.17 -3.51 12.19
CA LEU A 86 -5.98 -4.95 12.19
C LEU A 86 -5.05 -5.30 13.35
N HIS A 87 -5.52 -6.17 14.23
CA HIS A 87 -4.67 -6.78 15.24
C HIS A 87 -4.24 -8.16 14.75
N ARG A 88 -2.92 -8.38 14.64
CA ARG A 88 -2.35 -9.70 14.39
C ARG A 88 -1.69 -10.19 15.68
N PRO A 89 -2.25 -11.19 16.36
CA PRO A 89 -1.59 -11.83 17.49
C PRO A 89 -0.21 -12.35 17.09
N ARG A 90 0.71 -12.43 18.05
CA ARG A 90 2.01 -13.08 17.83
C ARG A 90 1.79 -14.52 17.39
N CYS A 91 2.47 -14.90 16.32
CA CYS A 91 2.47 -16.26 15.80
C CYS A 91 3.91 -16.73 15.69
N MET A 92 4.28 -17.75 16.48
CA MET A 92 5.65 -18.27 16.56
C MET A 92 6.17 -18.74 15.20
N GLU A 93 5.31 -19.33 14.37
CA GLU A 93 5.68 -19.76 13.01
C GLU A 93 5.98 -18.56 12.10
N CYS A 94 5.19 -17.49 12.20
CA CYS A 94 5.44 -16.27 11.43
C CYS A 94 6.70 -15.53 11.90
N GLU A 95 6.97 -15.52 13.20
CA GLU A 95 8.19 -14.89 13.76
C GLU A 95 9.47 -15.63 13.35
N ARG A 96 9.41 -16.95 13.17
CA ARG A 96 10.53 -17.77 12.66
C ARG A 96 10.76 -17.57 11.16
N ALA A 97 9.71 -17.30 10.39
CA ALA A 97 9.77 -17.14 8.94
C ALA A 97 10.26 -15.76 8.49
N MET A 98 10.25 -14.74 9.35
CA MET A 98 10.76 -13.41 8.99
C MET A 98 12.29 -13.34 9.12
N PRO A 99 13.03 -12.91 8.08
CA PRO A 99 14.47 -12.71 8.19
C PRO A 99 14.75 -11.64 9.24
N ARG A 100 15.70 -11.91 10.16
CA ARG A 100 16.13 -10.92 11.13
C ARG A 100 16.76 -9.74 10.38
N PRO A 101 16.41 -8.48 10.70
CA PRO A 101 17.18 -7.35 10.20
C PRO A 101 18.62 -7.50 10.71
N VAL A 102 19.57 -7.47 9.77
CA VAL A 102 21.01 -7.41 10.04
C VAL A 102 21.38 -6.01 10.51
#